data_AF-A0A258H376-F1
#
_entry.id   AF-A0A258H376-F1
#
_cell.length_a   1.000
_cell.length_b   1.000
_cell.length_c   1.000
_cell.angle_alpha   90.00
_cell.angle_beta   90.00
_cell.angle_gamma   90.00
#
_symmetry.space_group_name_H-M   'P 1'
#
loop_
_entity.id
_entity.type
_entity.pdbx_description
1 polymer ?
#
loop_
_entity_poly.entity_id
_entity_poly.type
_entity_poly.pdbx_seq_one_letter_code
_entity_poly.pdbx_strand_id
1 'polypeptide(L)'
;MPPYPEALNCAALTHAALKIGKGTPQESQLFDHLIYWGMAAADAGRAAGKNGKTVDSEVPALSAQLEPKLRAQDGATVSALAACVARVPALDN
;
A
#
# COMPACT_ATOMS: atom_id res chain seq x y z
N MET A 1 2.07 -10.07 11.60
CA MET A 1 1.52 -9.08 10.67
C MET A 1 1.40 -7.74 11.38
N PRO A 2 1.67 -6.61 10.71
CA PRO A 2 1.51 -5.29 11.31
C PRO A 2 0.05 -5.03 11.71
N PRO A 3 -0.20 -4.12 12.67
CA PRO A 3 -1.55 -3.72 13.06
C PRO A 3 -2.30 -3.07 11.89
N TYR A 4 -3.64 -3.11 11.95
CA TYR A 4 -4.52 -2.64 10.87
C TYR A 4 -4.18 -1.25 10.32
N PRO A 5 -3.95 -0.20 11.13
CA PRO A 5 -3.64 1.13 10.61
C PRO A 5 -2.35 1.18 9.78
N GLU A 6 -1.35 0.38 10.17
CA GLU A 6 -0.07 0.32 9.48
C GLU A 6 -0.19 -0.46 8.17
N ALA A 7 -0.89 -1.61 8.19
CA ALA A 7 -1.17 -2.39 6.99
C ALA A 7 -1.99 -1.60 5.97
N LEU A 8 -3.01 -0.86 6.43
CA LEU A 8 -3.85 0.01 5.60
C LEU A 8 -3.03 1.15 4.97
N ASN A 9 -2.15 1.78 5.75
CA ASN A 9 -1.28 2.84 5.24
C ASN A 9 -0.32 2.31 4.16
N CYS A 10 0.30 1.16 4.37
CA CYS A 10 1.17 0.55 3.37
C CYS A 10 0.39 0.16 2.10
N ALA A 11 -0.81 -0.41 2.21
CA ALA A 11 -1.67 -0.72 1.07
C ALA A 11 -2.03 0.54 0.26
N ALA A 12 -2.35 1.64 0.94
CA ALA A 12 -2.68 2.91 0.30
C ALA A 12 -1.47 3.57 -0.38
N LEU A 13 -0.29 3.52 0.25
CA LEU A 13 0.97 4.02 -0.30
C LEU A 13 1.37 3.25 -1.57
N THR A 14 1.33 1.92 -1.55
CA THR A 14 1.66 1.10 -2.73
C THR A 14 0.62 1.24 -3.83
N HIS A 15 -0.66 1.40 -3.49
CA HIS A 15 -1.71 1.69 -4.47
C HIS A 15 -1.48 3.05 -5.16
N ALA A 16 -1.12 4.09 -4.40
CA ALA A 16 -0.78 5.39 -4.95
C ALA A 16 0.50 5.34 -5.80
N ALA A 17 1.53 4.62 -5.35
CA ALA A 17 2.76 4.41 -6.09
C ALA A 17 2.52 3.69 -7.43
N LEU A 18 1.69 2.64 -7.44
CA LEU A 18 1.31 1.93 -8.67
C LEU A 18 0.62 2.85 -9.68
N LYS A 19 -0.30 3.71 -9.23
CA LYS A 19 -0.97 4.69 -10.11
C LYS A 19 0.02 5.68 -10.73
N ILE A 20 1.06 6.07 -9.99
CA ILE A 20 2.12 6.97 -10.48
C ILE A 20 3.05 6.22 -11.43
N GLY A 21 3.42 4.98 -11.11
CA GLY A 21 4.35 4.15 -11.86
C GLY A 21 3.72 3.38 -13.03
N LYS A 22 2.45 3.62 -13.37
CA LYS A 22 1.77 2.95 -14.47
C LYS A 22 2.49 3.20 -15.80
N GLY A 23 2.81 2.14 -16.54
CA GLY A 23 3.58 2.19 -17.79
C GLY A 23 5.10 2.24 -17.59
N THR A 24 5.59 2.07 -16.36
CA THR A 24 7.04 2.00 -16.07
C THR A 24 7.49 0.55 -15.87
N PRO A 25 8.79 0.23 -16.02
CA PRO A 25 9.32 -1.11 -15.74
C PRO A 25 9.10 -1.60 -14.30
N GLN A 26 8.79 -0.68 -13.38
CA GLN A 26 8.55 -0.97 -11.96
C GLN A 26 7.08 -1.31 -11.67
N GLU A 27 6.19 -1.18 -12.66
CA GLU A 27 4.74 -1.40 -12.49
C GLU A 27 4.43 -2.80 -11.94
N SER A 28 5.03 -3.85 -12.50
CA SER A 28 4.80 -5.23 -12.04
C SER A 28 5.18 -5.42 -10.58
N GLN A 29 6.34 -4.88 -10.17
CA GLN A 29 6.80 -4.95 -8.80
C GLN A 29 5.88 -4.17 -7.84
N LEU A 30 5.43 -2.98 -8.25
CA LEU A 30 4.47 -2.18 -7.48
C LEU A 30 3.10 -2.87 -7.36
N PHE A 31 2.70 -3.61 -8.39
CA PHE A 31 1.48 -4.41 -8.38
C PHE A 31 1.58 -5.55 -7.37
N ASP A 32 2.69 -6.29 -7.34
CA ASP A 32 2.91 -7.36 -6.34
C ASP A 32 2.88 -6.80 -4.91
N HIS A 33 3.53 -5.66 -4.68
CA HIS A 33 3.50 -4.98 -3.38
C HIS A 33 2.08 -4.56 -2.99
N LEU A 34 1.28 -4.06 -3.93
CA LEU A 34 -0.13 -3.72 -3.70
C LEU A 34 -0.94 -4.95 -3.27
N ILE A 35 -0.75 -6.08 -3.95
CA ILE A 35 -1.47 -7.33 -3.64
C ILE A 35 -1.08 -7.83 -2.25
N TYR A 36 0.22 -7.85 -1.92
CA TYR A 36 0.71 -8.23 -0.60
C TYR A 36 0.08 -7.37 0.51
N TRP A 37 0.15 -6.04 0.37
CA TRP A 37 -0.34 -5.13 1.39
C TRP A 37 -1.87 -5.09 1.47
N GLY A 38 -2.57 -5.28 0.35
CA GLY A 38 -4.02 -5.42 0.32
C GLY A 38 -4.49 -6.64 1.13
N MET A 39 -3.84 -7.80 0.95
CA MET A 39 -4.12 -8.99 1.77
C MET A 39 -3.79 -8.77 3.24
N ALA A 40 -2.63 -8.17 3.55
CA ALA A 40 -2.24 -7.87 4.92
C ALA A 40 -3.23 -6.91 5.61
N ALA A 41 -3.72 -5.89 4.90
CA ALA A 41 -4.73 -4.96 5.42
C ALA A 41 -6.08 -5.66 5.64
N ALA A 42 -6.49 -6.55 4.74
CA ALA A 42 -7.71 -7.34 4.89
C ALA A 42 -7.64 -8.27 6.12
N ASP A 43 -6.52 -8.98 6.31
CA ASP A 43 -6.32 -9.88 7.45
C ASP A 43 -6.22 -9.14 8.78
N ALA A 44 -5.44 -8.05 8.82
CA ALA A 44 -5.36 -7.19 10.00
C ALA A 44 -6.71 -6.52 10.31
N GLY A 45 -7.48 -6.16 9.28
CA GLY A 45 -8.83 -5.62 9.42
C GLY A 45 -9.79 -6.61 10.04
N ARG A 46 -9.80 -7.87 9.54
CA ARG A 46 -10.58 -8.96 10.13
C ARG A 46 -10.22 -9.19 11.59
N ALA A 47 -8.92 -9.23 11.92
CA ALA A 47 -8.45 -9.37 13.30
C ALA A 47 -8.89 -8.21 14.21
N ALA A 48 -9.04 -7.01 13.64
CA ALA A 48 -9.55 -5.82 14.31
C ALA A 48 -11.09 -5.68 14.28
N GLY A 49 -11.83 -6.69 13.79
CA GLY A 49 -13.29 -6.68 13.71
C GLY A 49 -13.88 -5.81 12.59
N LYS A 50 -13.07 -5.40 11.61
CA LYS A 50 -13.51 -4.66 10.42
C LYS A 50 -14.09 -5.61 9.36
N ASN A 51 -15.09 -5.13 8.62
CA ASN A 51 -15.60 -5.83 7.44
C ASN A 51 -14.64 -5.62 6.26
N GLY A 52 -14.44 -6.64 5.42
CA GLY A 52 -13.63 -6.56 4.20
C GLY A 52 -14.04 -5.42 3.28
N LYS A 53 -15.35 -5.15 3.12
CA LYS A 53 -15.85 -4.00 2.34
C LYS A 53 -15.36 -2.64 2.87
N THR A 54 -15.10 -2.54 4.18
CA THR A 54 -14.56 -1.31 4.79
C THR A 54 -13.09 -1.16 4.44
N VAL A 55 -12.31 -2.23 4.52
CA VAL A 55 -10.88 -2.21 4.15
C VAL A 55 -10.72 -1.83 2.68
N ASP A 56 -11.52 -2.45 1.80
CA ASP A 56 -11.48 -2.22 0.35
C ASP A 56 -11.85 -0.79 -0.04
N SER A 57 -12.68 -0.09 0.76
CA SER A 57 -13.04 1.32 0.49
C SER A 57 -12.06 2.31 1.14
N GLU A 58 -11.41 1.96 2.24
CA GLU A 58 -10.43 2.80 2.92
C GLU A 58 -9.11 2.92 2.12
N VAL A 59 -8.64 1.84 1.49
CA VAL A 59 -7.41 1.83 0.67
C VAL A 59 -7.44 2.86 -0.49
N PRO A 60 -8.44 2.87 -1.39
CA PRO A 60 -8.48 3.83 -2.49
C PRO A 60 -8.71 5.27 -2.00
N ALA A 61 -9.47 5.46 -0.92
CA ALA A 61 -9.70 6.78 -0.32
C ALA A 61 -8.41 7.39 0.25
N LEU A 62 -7.63 6.59 0.99
CA LEU A 62 -6.34 7.02 1.54
C LEU A 62 -5.29 7.20 0.43
N SER A 63 -5.28 6.30 -0.56
CA SER A 63 -4.42 6.41 -1.74
C SER A 63 -4.59 7.75 -2.47
N ALA A 64 -5.82 8.22 -2.65
CA ALA A 64 -6.10 9.51 -3.29
C ALA A 64 -5.50 10.72 -2.53
N GLN A 65 -5.36 10.62 -1.21
CA GLN A 65 -4.74 11.66 -0.38
C GLN A 65 -3.20 11.60 -0.40
N LEU A 66 -2.63 10.40 -0.60
CA LEU A 66 -1.19 10.16 -0.61
C LEU A 66 -0.56 10.37 -1.99
N GLU A 67 -1.31 10.14 -3.07
CA GLU A 67 -0.87 10.31 -4.45
C GLU A 67 -0.27 11.72 -4.74
N PRO A 68 -0.90 12.85 -4.38
CA PRO A 68 -0.29 14.16 -4.60
C PRO A 68 1.00 14.36 -3.79
N LYS A 69 1.09 13.79 -2.58
CA LYS A 69 2.29 13.87 -1.73
C LYS A 69 3.45 13.06 -2.32
N LEU A 70 3.16 11.87 -2.86
CA LEU A 70 4.15 11.05 -3.57
C LEU A 70 4.61 11.74 -4.87
N ARG A 71 3.69 12.35 -5.64
CA ARG A 71 4.06 13.12 -6.84
C ARG A 71 4.93 14.34 -6.50
N ALA A 72 4.66 14.99 -5.37
CA ALA A 72 5.47 16.10 -4.86
C ALA A 72 6.80 15.64 -4.21
N GLN A 73 7.10 14.33 -4.21
CA GLN A 73 8.27 13.75 -3.56
C GLN A 73 8.40 14.15 -2.08
N ASP A 74 7.27 14.24 -1.37
CA ASP A 74 7.25 14.51 0.07
C ASP A 74 8.09 13.46 0.80
N GLY A 75 9.18 13.91 1.43
CA GLY A 75 10.21 13.01 1.98
C GLY A 75 9.66 12.04 3.03
N ALA A 76 8.67 12.45 3.82
CA ALA A 76 8.03 11.58 4.79
C ALA A 76 7.20 10.49 4.12
N THR A 77 6.40 10.86 3.10
CA THR A 77 5.57 9.93 2.34
C THR A 77 6.40 8.94 1.53
N VAL A 78 7.48 9.41 0.90
CA VAL A 78 8.42 8.56 0.15
C VAL A 78 9.15 7.60 1.09
N SER A 79 9.61 8.08 2.26
CA SER A 79 10.27 7.22 3.26
C SER A 79 9.32 6.16 3.81
N ALA A 80 8.05 6.51 4.05
CA ALA A 80 7.04 5.56 4.48
C ALA A 80 6.77 4.48 3.41
N LEU A 81 6.69 4.87 2.12
CA LEU A 81 6.56 3.92 1.03
C LEU A 81 7.76 2.97 0.97
N ALA A 82 8.99 3.49 1.06
CA ALA A 82 10.20 2.69 1.05
C ALA A 82 10.22 1.67 2.21
N ALA A 83 9.81 2.08 3.41
CA ALA A 83 9.70 1.19 4.56
C ALA A 83 8.65 0.08 4.35
N CYS A 84 7.52 0.39 3.73
CA CYS A 84 6.50 -0.60 3.38
C CYS A 84 7.00 -1.58 2.31
N VAL A 85 7.70 -1.09 1.28
CA VAL A 85 8.26 -1.93 0.21
C VAL A 85 9.34 -2.87 0.75
N ALA A 86 10.23 -2.39 1.62
CA ALA A 86 11.31 -3.20 2.20
C ALA A 86 10.83 -4.37 3.06
N ARG A 87 9.57 -4.34 3.52
CA ARG A 87 8.96 -5.41 4.31
C ARG A 87 8.21 -6.44 3.46
N VAL A 88 7.97 -6.15 2.19
CA VAL A 88 7.39 -7.15 1.29
C VAL A 88 8.48 -8.19 1.04
N PRO A 89 8.24 -9.47 1.39
CA PRO A 89 9.21 -10.50 1.09
C PRO A 89 9.42 -10.54 -0.43
N ALA A 90 10.68 -10.58 -0.87
CA ALA A 90 10.97 -10.82 -2.26
C ALA A 90 10.37 -12.19 -2.62
N LEU A 91 9.46 -12.20 -3.60
CA LEU A 91 9.07 -13.44 -4.26
C LEU A 91 10.29 -13.87 -5.10
N ASP A 92 11.23 -14.57 -4.46
CA ASP A 92 12.24 -15.35 -5.17
C ASP A 92 11.46 -16.29 -6.10
N ASN A 93 11.60 -16.05 -7.41
CA ASN A 93 11.09 -16.94 -8.46
C ASN A 93 11.99 -18.16 -8.58
#